data_AF-A0AAV5JS40-F1
#
_entry.id   AF-A0AAV5JS40-F1
#
_cell.length_a   1.000
_cell.length_b   1.000
_cell.length_c   1.000
_cell.angle_alpha   90.00
_cell.angle_beta   90.00
_cell.angle_gamma   90.00
#
_symmetry.space_group_name_H-M   'P 1'
#
loop_
_entity.id
_entity.type
_entity.pdbx_description
1 polymer ?
#
loop_
_entity_poly.entity_id
_entity_poly.type
_entity_poly.pdbx_seq_one_letter_code
_entity_poly.pdbx_strand_id
1 'polypeptide(L)' 'MAEVKVTTMVLNVDLQSSKCYKKVRKLLCKFPEIGDREYDEKANKVTIKVVSCSPEKIRDKLCCKGG' A
#
# COMPACT_ATOMS: atom_id res chain seq x y z
N MET A 1 -6.36 14.13 21.99
CA MET A 1 -5.52 14.21 20.78
C MET A 1 -5.44 12.81 20.21
N ALA A 2 -5.93 12.55 19.00
CA ALA A 2 -5.83 11.23 18.40
C ALA A 2 -4.37 11.00 17.99
N GLU A 3 -3.68 10.08 18.67
CA GLU A 3 -2.31 9.70 18.33
C GLU A 3 -2.30 9.04 16.95
N VAL A 4 -1.79 9.76 15.95
CA VAL A 4 -1.72 9.25 14.58
C VAL A 4 -0.57 8.24 14.53
N LYS A 5 -0.89 6.96 14.64
CA LYS A 5 0.10 5.88 14.57
C LYS A 5 0.47 5.62 13.11
N VAL A 6 1.76 5.75 12.80
CA VAL A 6 2.30 5.38 11.48
C VAL A 6 2.66 3.90 11.51
N THR A 7 2.04 3.11 10.63
CA THR A 7 2.32 1.68 10.49
C THR A 7 2.90 1.40 9.13
N THR A 8 4.06 0.75 9.08
CA THR A 8 4.67 0.29 7.85
C THR A 8 4.16 -1.11 7.52
N MET A 9 3.58 -1.30 6.34
CA MET A 9 3.10 -2.59 5.85
C MET A 9 3.85 -2.96 4.56
N VAL A 10 4.25 -4.22 4.45
CA VAL A 10 4.95 -4.73 3.26
C VAL A 10 4.03 -5.70 2.51
N LEU A 11 3.83 -5.44 1.23
CA LEU A 11 3.03 -6.23 0.32
C LEU A 11 3.94 -6.92 -0.67
N ASN A 12 3.84 -8.24 -0.77
CA ASN A 12 4.53 -9.00 -1.80
C ASN A 12 3.66 -8.98 -3.06
N VAL A 13 4.12 -8.30 -4.11
CA VAL A 13 3.35 -8.13 -5.36
C VAL A 13 4.30 -8.31 -6.52
N ASP A 14 3.88 -9.07 -7.52
CA ASP A 14 4.67 -9.24 -8.74
C ASP A 14 4.76 -7.91 -9.50
N LEU A 15 5.93 -7.27 -9.41
CA LEU A 15 6.24 -6.00 -10.08
C LEU A 15 6.94 -6.21 -11.42
N GLN A 16 7.11 -7.46 -11.86
CA GLN A 16 7.83 -7.82 -13.09
C GLN A 16 7.19 -7.24 -14.36
N SER A 17 5.96 -6.70 -14.27
CA SER A 17 5.27 -6.06 -15.39
C SER A 17 4.90 -4.60 -15.10
N SER A 18 5.17 -3.72 -16.07
CA SER A 18 4.79 -2.30 -16.03
C SER A 18 3.27 -2.08 -15.86
N LYS A 19 2.46 -3.07 -16.25
CA LYS A 19 1.00 -3.07 -16.05
C LYS A 19 0.65 -3.20 -14.57
N CYS A 20 1.31 -4.12 -13.86
CA CYS A 20 1.11 -4.34 -12.42
C CYS A 20 1.52 -3.09 -11.62
N TYR A 21 2.69 -2.51 -11.92
CA TYR A 21 3.13 -1.26 -11.28
C TYR A 21 2.09 -0.13 -11.42
N LYS A 22 1.59 0.11 -12.64
CA LYS A 22 0.54 1.12 -12.88
C LYS A 22 -0.76 0.82 -12.13
N LYS A 23 -1.16 -0.45 -12.04
CA LYS A 23 -2.38 -0.88 -11.32
C LYS A 23 -2.23 -0.61 -9.82
N VAL A 24 -1.11 -1.03 -9.22
CA VAL A 24 -0.79 -0.79 -7.81
C VAL A 24 -0.67 0.70 -7.52
N ARG A 25 0.05 1.47 -8.34
CA ARG A 25 0.18 2.93 -8.15
C ARG A 25 -1.17 3.64 -8.19
N LYS A 26 -2.06 3.28 -9.13
CA LYS A 26 -3.44 3.80 -9.18
C LYS A 26 -4.25 3.39 -7.97
N LEU A 27 -4.14 2.12 -7.54
CA LEU A 27 -4.84 1.61 -6.37
C LEU A 27 -4.42 2.35 -5.10
N LEU A 28 -3.12 2.44 -4.84
CA LEU A 28 -2.57 3.15 -3.68
C LEU A 28 -2.91 4.65 -3.70
N CYS A 29 -3.05 5.25 -4.89
CA CYS A 29 -3.48 6.65 -5.01
C CYS A 29 -4.92 6.89 -4.55
N LYS A 30 -5.79 5.87 -4.55
CA LYS A 30 -7.16 5.98 -4.06
C LYS A 30 -7.25 6.00 -2.53
N PHE A 31 -6.15 5.75 -1.82
CA PHE A 31 -6.12 5.68 -0.36
C PHE A 31 -5.34 6.89 0.19
N PRO A 32 -6.03 7.93 0.67
CA PRO A 32 -5.38 9.11 1.26
C PRO A 32 -4.69 8.79 2.59
N GLU A 33 -5.08 7.69 3.24
CA GLU A 33 -4.47 7.20 4.47
C GLU A 33 -3.06 6.60 4.26
N ILE A 34 -2.67 6.36 3.00
CA ILE A 34 -1.33 5.90 2.63
C ILE A 34 -0.46 7.12 2.35
N GLY A 35 0.50 7.38 3.23
CA GLY A 35 1.48 8.45 3.08
C GLY A 35 2.58 8.03 2.10
N ASP A 36 3.61 7.38 2.62
CA ASP A 36 4.74 6.93 1.81
C ASP A 36 4.53 5.55 1.19
N ARG A 37 5.14 5.35 0.01
CA ARG A 37 5.11 4.08 -0.72
C ARG A 37 6.48 3.88 -1.36
N GLU A 38 7.15 2.81 -0.98
CA GLU A 38 8.38 2.34 -1.60
C GLU A 38 8.08 1.10 -2.45
N TYR A 39 8.60 1.11 -3.67
CA TYR A 39 8.47 0.00 -4.61
C TYR A 39 9.85 -0.63 -4.77
N ASP A 40 9.95 -1.88 -4.38
CA ASP A 40 11.16 -2.68 -4.40
C ASP A 40 11.03 -3.70 -5.53
N GLU A 41 11.33 -3.26 -6.75
CA GLU A 41 11.25 -4.10 -7.96
C GLU A 41 12.21 -5.29 -7.89
N LYS A 42 13.34 -5.15 -7.18
CA LYS A 42 14.29 -6.24 -6.95
C LYS A 42 13.72 -7.33 -6.05
N ALA A 43 13.00 -6.94 -5.00
CA ALA A 43 12.42 -7.86 -4.04
C ALA A 43 10.97 -8.27 -4.39
N ASN A 44 10.37 -7.71 -5.46
CA ASN A 44 8.94 -7.78 -5.77
C ASN A 44 8.06 -7.40 -4.57
N LYS A 45 8.45 -6.34 -3.85
CA LYS A 45 7.76 -5.88 -2.65
C LYS A 45 7.35 -4.43 -2.78
N VAL A 46 6.22 -4.10 -2.16
CA VAL A 46 5.72 -2.73 -2.05
C VAL A 46 5.55 -2.44 -0.57
N THR A 47 6.34 -1.52 -0.06
CA THR A 47 6.25 -1.05 1.32
C THR A 47 5.39 0.20 1.36
N ILE A 48 4.32 0.19 2.14
CA ILE A 48 3.43 1.35 2.32
C ILE A 48 3.45 1.80 3.77
N LYS A 49 3.58 3.10 4.00
CA LYS A 49 3.35 3.72 5.30
C LYS A 49 1.92 4.19 5.36
N VAL A 50 1.17 3.57 6.25
CA VAL A 50 -0.19 3.95 6.59
C VAL A 50 -0.15 4.90 7.77
N VAL A 51 -0.74 6.08 7.61
CA VAL A 51 -0.89 7.08 8.67
C VAL A 51 -2.38 7.14 9.01
N SER A 52 -2.82 6.23 9.90
CA SER A 52 -4.23 6.13 10.28
C SER A 52 -4.39 5.49 11.65
N CYS A 53 -5.49 5.81 12.33
CA CYS A 53 -5.85 5.22 13.62
C CYS A 53 -6.22 3.72 13.50
N SER A 54 -6.38 3.18 12.28
CA SER A 54 -6.79 1.79 12.03
C SER A 54 -6.19 1.21 10.74
N PRO A 55 -4.97 0.63 10.77
CA PRO A 55 -4.33 0.05 9.60
C PRO A 55 -5.04 -1.21 9.05
N GLU A 56 -5.79 -1.93 9.89
CA GLU A 56 -6.51 -3.15 9.51
C GLU A 56 -7.53 -2.91 8.39
N LYS A 57 -8.25 -1.78 8.46
CA LYS A 57 -9.25 -1.40 7.45
C LYS A 57 -8.63 -1.15 6.09
N ILE A 58 -7.39 -0.65 6.03
CA ILE A 58 -6.72 -0.39 4.75
C ILE A 58 -6.29 -1.71 4.11
N ARG A 59 -5.73 -2.62 4.91
CA ARG A 59 -5.35 -3.95 4.43
C ARG A 59 -6.54 -4.67 3.79
N ASP A 60 -7.69 -4.62 4.46
CA ASP A 60 -8.94 -5.19 3.95
C ASP A 60 -9.37 -4.54 2.62
N LYS A 61 -9.44 -3.20 2.56
CA LYS A 61 -9.77 -2.48 1.32
C LYS A 61 -8.78 -2.75 0.19
N LEU A 62 -7.49 -2.92 0.50
CA LEU A 62 -6.45 -3.21 -0.48
C LEU A 62 -6.60 -4.64 -1.04
N CYS A 63 -6.94 -5.60 -0.18
CA CYS A 63 -7.26 -6.97 -0.58
C CYS A 63 -8.52 -7.01 -1.47
N CYS A 64 -9.60 -6.35 -1.04
CA CYS A 64 -10.88 -6.34 -1.78
C CYS A 64 -10.81 -5.60 -3.13
N LYS A 65 -9.97 -4.56 -3.27
CA LYS A 65 -9.82 -3.81 -4.53
C LYS A 65 -8.63 -4.26 -5.39
N GLY A 66 -7.84 -5.21 -4.90
CA GLY A 66 -6.65 -5.73 -5.58
C GLY A 66 -6.94 -6.82 -6.62
N GLY A 67 -8.15 -7.40 -6.60
CA GLY A 67 -8.64 -8.40 -7.57
C GLY A 67 -8.60 -7.95 -9.03
#